data_AF-A0A9D5IRM9-F1
#
_entry.id   AF-A0A9D5IRM9-F1
#
_cell.length_a   1.000
_cell.length_b   1.000
_cell.length_c   1.000
_cell.angle_alpha   90.00
_cell.angle_beta   90.00
_cell.angle_gamma   90.00
#
_symmetry.space_group_name_H-M   'P 1'
#
loop_
_entity.id
_entity.type
_entity.pdbx_description
1 polymer ?
#
loop_
_entity_poly.entity_id
_entity_poly.type
_entity_poly.pdbx_seq_one_letter_code
_entity_poly.pdbx_strand_id
1 'polypeptide(L)'
;MSDHSKLKELAEAATPGPWDRSDGNEVSVSYEGDEAYWSWENAGPAQLHGSGTQPLADADFIAAANPAAVLALIAENEELRKERDNLREDRDGLLEAGAHLL
;
A
#
# COMPACT_ATOMS: atom_id res chain seq x y z
N MET A 1 3.67 8.02 17.23
CA MET A 1 2.57 7.88 16.25
C MET A 1 3.22 7.82 14.88
N SER A 2 2.86 6.84 14.05
CA SER A 2 3.38 6.78 12.68
C SER A 2 2.70 7.87 11.86
N ASP A 3 3.50 8.69 11.20
CA ASP A 3 3.06 9.69 10.23
C ASP A 3 2.89 9.01 8.86
N HIS A 4 1.68 9.05 8.33
CA HIS A 4 1.34 8.43 7.04
C HIS A 4 1.34 9.44 5.89
N SER A 5 1.70 10.71 6.12
CA SER A 5 1.58 11.79 5.13
C SER A 5 2.32 11.47 3.84
N LYS A 6 3.55 10.95 3.94
CA LYS A 6 4.33 10.60 2.75
C LYS A 6 3.73 9.41 2.00
N LEU A 7 3.21 8.42 2.73
CA LEU A 7 2.57 7.26 2.12
C LEU A 7 1.26 7.65 1.41
N LYS A 8 0.50 8.57 2.01
CA LYS A 8 -0.72 9.14 1.42
C LYS A 8 -0.41 9.88 0.12
N GLU A 9 0.59 10.76 0.12
CA GLU A 9 1.04 11.49 -1.07
C GLU A 9 1.45 10.53 -2.20
N LEU A 10 2.21 9.48 -1.87
CA LEU A 10 2.62 8.46 -2.85
C LEU A 10 1.43 7.67 -3.39
N ALA A 11 0.46 7.32 -2.54
CA ALA A 11 -0.74 6.61 -2.98
C ALA A 11 -1.64 7.50 -3.86
N GLU A 12 -1.82 8.77 -3.52
CA GLU A 12 -2.60 9.72 -4.33
C GLU A 12 -1.97 9.97 -5.72
N ALA A 13 -0.63 9.94 -5.82
CA ALA A 13 0.09 10.13 -7.07
C ALA A 13 0.22 8.86 -7.92
N ALA A 14 0.06 7.69 -7.33
CA ALA A 14 0.20 6.41 -8.01
C ALA A 14 -1.01 6.11 -8.92
N THR A 15 -0.85 5.18 -9.86
CA THR A 15 -1.97 4.71 -10.69
C THR A 15 -3.07 4.16 -9.80
N PRO A 16 -4.33 4.62 -9.91
CA PRO A 16 -5.43 4.06 -9.12
C PRO A 16 -5.55 2.54 -9.31
N GLY A 17 -5.92 1.84 -8.23
CA GLY A 17 -6.21 0.40 -8.27
C GLY A 17 -7.49 0.08 -9.06
N PRO A 18 -7.83 -1.21 -9.22
CA PRO A 18 -7.10 -2.38 -8.72
C PRO A 18 -5.79 -2.61 -9.48
N TRP A 19 -4.78 -3.10 -8.76
CA TRP A 19 -3.55 -3.60 -9.37
C TRP A 19 -3.61 -5.12 -9.42
N ASP A 20 -3.01 -5.69 -10.45
CA ASP A 20 -2.83 -7.14 -10.58
C ASP A 20 -1.37 -7.43 -10.84
N ARG A 21 -0.93 -8.62 -10.45
CA ARG A 21 0.40 -9.11 -10.76
C ARG A 21 0.46 -9.38 -12.25
N SER A 22 1.40 -8.74 -12.95
CA SER A 22 1.73 -9.18 -14.30
C SER A 22 2.53 -10.47 -14.19
N ASP A 23 1.99 -11.56 -14.75
CA ASP A 23 2.74 -12.81 -14.93
C ASP A 23 3.94 -12.65 -15.89
N GLY A 24 4.02 -11.51 -16.60
CA GLY A 24 4.98 -11.28 -17.68
C GLY A 24 4.67 -12.20 -18.86
N ASN A 25 4.22 -11.65 -19.98
CA ASN A 25 4.39 -12.39 -21.23
C ASN A 25 5.89 -12.30 -21.56
N GLU A 26 6.62 -13.39 -21.29
CA GLU A 26 7.95 -13.61 -21.84
C GLU A 26 7.83 -13.54 -23.37
N VAL A 27 8.30 -12.45 -23.98
CA VAL A 27 8.37 -12.38 -25.45
C VAL A 27 9.55 -13.24 -25.88
N SER A 28 9.21 -14.24 -26.70
CA SER A 28 10.10 -15.25 -27.27
C SER A 28 11.41 -14.67 -27.82
N VAL A 29 12.51 -15.33 -27.47
CA VAL A 29 13.84 -15.15 -28.05
C VAL A 29 13.78 -15.32 -29.57
N SER A 30 14.06 -14.26 -30.34
CA SER A 30 14.43 -14.40 -31.75
C SER A 30 15.95 -14.47 -31.84
N TYR A 31 16.47 -15.56 -32.39
CA TYR A 31 17.89 -15.68 -32.70
C TYR A 31 18.19 -15.00 -34.05
N GLU A 32 18.88 -13.87 -34.02
CA GLU A 32 19.70 -13.41 -35.16
C GLU A 32 21.17 -13.34 -34.68
N GLY A 33 21.91 -14.44 -34.88
CA GLY A 33 23.30 -14.57 -34.45
C GLY A 33 23.50 -15.10 -33.01
N ASP A 34 24.69 -14.88 -32.45
CA ASP A 34 25.11 -15.35 -31.11
C ASP A 34 24.58 -14.49 -29.94
N GLU A 35 23.76 -13.46 -30.21
CA GLU A 35 23.20 -12.58 -29.18
C GLU A 35 21.70 -12.84 -28.98
N ALA A 36 21.32 -13.27 -27.77
CA ALA A 36 19.92 -13.34 -27.35
C ALA A 36 19.44 -11.96 -26.89
N TYR A 37 18.44 -11.41 -27.59
CA TYR A 37 17.73 -10.19 -27.16
C TYR A 37 16.46 -10.55 -26.40
N TRP A 38 16.33 -10.01 -25.18
CA TRP A 38 15.11 -10.09 -24.37
C TRP A 38 14.27 -8.84 -24.61
N SER A 39 13.16 -9.00 -25.33
CA SER A 39 12.14 -7.97 -25.47
C SER A 39 11.17 -8.09 -24.29
N TRP A 40 11.04 -7.03 -23.50
CA TRP A 40 10.05 -6.97 -22.42
C TRP A 40 8.87 -6.13 -22.91
N GLU A 41 7.84 -6.79 -23.46
CA GLU A 41 6.59 -6.08 -23.77
C GLU A 41 5.84 -5.77 -22.48
N ASN A 42 5.91 -4.51 -22.07
CA ASN A 42 5.04 -3.87 -21.08
C ASN A 42 4.86 -4.66 -19.78
N ALA A 43 5.87 -4.64 -18.92
CA ALA A 43 5.61 -4.95 -17.52
C ALA A 43 4.59 -3.93 -16.97
N GLY A 44 3.64 -4.42 -16.18
CA GLY A 44 2.62 -3.60 -15.53
C GLY A 44 3.21 -2.49 -14.63
N PRO A 45 2.36 -1.73 -13.92
CA PRO A 45 2.75 -0.49 -13.22
C PRO A 45 3.84 -0.67 -12.14
N ALA A 46 4.14 -1.90 -11.71
CA ALA A 46 5.26 -2.21 -10.83
C ALA A 46 5.96 -3.50 -11.27
N GLN A 47 7.29 -3.45 -11.38
CA GLN A 47 8.14 -4.63 -11.58
C GLN A 47 8.83 -5.01 -10.27
N LEU A 48 8.75 -6.28 -9.90
CA LEU A 48 9.59 -6.87 -8.86
C LEU A 48 10.70 -7.67 -9.53
N HIS A 49 11.94 -7.37 -9.17
CA HIS A 49 13.10 -8.07 -9.70
C HIS A 49 13.34 -9.38 -8.94
N GLY A 50 13.38 -10.50 -9.67
CA GLY A 50 13.75 -11.80 -9.14
C GLY A 50 12.96 -12.93 -9.80
N SER A 51 13.51 -14.15 -9.75
CA SER A 51 12.82 -15.37 -10.16
C SER A 51 12.50 -16.25 -8.94
N GLY A 52 11.40 -17.00 -9.01
CA GLY A 52 11.00 -17.94 -7.95
C GLY A 52 9.79 -17.48 -7.13
N THR A 53 9.53 -18.16 -6.01
CA THR A 53 8.29 -18.01 -5.22
C THR A 53 8.22 -16.71 -4.44
N GLN A 54 9.35 -16.17 -3.98
CA GLN A 54 9.36 -14.96 -3.15
C GLN A 54 8.96 -13.70 -3.94
N PRO A 55 9.54 -13.42 -5.14
CA PRO A 55 9.11 -12.27 -5.94
C PRO A 55 7.64 -12.30 -6.35
N LEU A 56 7.07 -13.50 -6.55
CA LEU A 56 5.64 -13.67 -6.84
C LEU A 56 4.79 -13.26 -5.63
N ALA A 57 5.14 -13.75 -4.43
CA ALA A 57 4.44 -13.39 -3.20
C ALA A 57 4.55 -11.89 -2.88
N ASP A 58 5.72 -11.29 -3.13
CA ASP A 58 5.90 -9.84 -2.96
C ASP A 58 5.02 -9.06 -3.94
N ALA A 59 4.83 -9.56 -5.17
CA ALA A 59 4.00 -8.90 -6.18
C ALA A 59 2.51 -8.99 -5.84
N ASP A 60 2.07 -10.15 -5.37
CA ASP A 60 0.70 -10.33 -4.87
C ASP A 60 0.43 -9.40 -3.67
N PHE A 61 1.40 -9.26 -2.76
CA PHE A 61 1.31 -8.31 -1.63
C PHE A 61 1.19 -6.86 -2.11
N ILE A 62 2.04 -6.42 -3.04
CA ILE A 62 2.00 -5.05 -3.59
C ILE A 62 0.68 -4.80 -4.33
N ALA A 63 0.18 -5.76 -5.10
CA ALA A 63 -1.09 -5.66 -5.81
C ALA A 63 -2.28 -5.53 -4.84
N ALA A 64 -2.27 -6.28 -3.73
CA ALA A 64 -3.24 -6.13 -2.66
C ALA A 64 -3.10 -4.79 -1.91
N ALA A 65 -1.86 -4.35 -1.66
CA ALA A 65 -1.50 -3.06 -1.07
C ALA A 65 -1.50 -1.91 -2.09
N ASN A 66 -2.40 -1.97 -3.08
CA ASN A 66 -2.53 -0.91 -4.08
C ASN A 66 -2.96 0.43 -3.44
N PRO A 67 -2.84 1.55 -4.18
CA PRO A 67 -3.13 2.87 -3.64
C PRO A 67 -4.53 3.03 -3.05
N ALA A 68 -5.56 2.41 -3.63
CA ALA A 68 -6.92 2.49 -3.12
C ALA A 68 -7.04 1.81 -1.74
N ALA A 69 -6.43 0.63 -1.58
CA ALA A 69 -6.40 -0.07 -0.30
C ALA A 69 -5.61 0.71 0.77
N VAL A 70 -4.44 1.27 0.39
CA VAL A 70 -3.62 2.07 1.31
C VAL A 70 -4.36 3.33 1.78
N LEU A 71 -5.03 4.05 0.88
CA LEU A 71 -5.80 5.24 1.24
C LEU A 71 -6.99 4.91 2.15
N ALA A 72 -7.67 3.79 1.91
CA ALA A 72 -8.74 3.32 2.78
C ALA A 72 -8.22 3.01 4.20
N LEU A 73 -7.08 2.30 4.31
CA LEU A 73 -6.45 2.00 5.60
C LEU A 73 -5.99 3.27 6.33
N ILE A 74 -5.48 4.27 5.62
CA ILE A 74 -5.10 5.56 6.21
C ILE A 74 -6.34 6.28 6.76
N ALA A 75 -7.43 6.33 5.99
CA ALA A 75 -8.68 6.96 6.43
C ALA A 75 -9.27 6.27 7.66
N GLU A 76 -9.29 4.93 7.68
CA GLU A 76 -9.73 4.15 8.84
C GLU A 76 -8.84 4.44 10.07
N ASN A 77 -7.52 4.50 9.90
CA ASN A 77 -6.61 4.81 10.99
C ASN A 77 -6.82 6.23 11.53
N GLU A 78 -7.09 7.22 10.66
CA GLU A 78 -7.40 8.60 11.04
C GLU A 78 -8.69 8.65 11.88
N GLU A 79 -9.75 7.96 11.48
CA GLU A 79 -11.02 7.92 12.22
C GLU A 79 -10.86 7.23 13.58
N LEU A 80 -10.17 6.09 13.63
CA LEU A 80 -9.89 5.38 14.89
C LEU A 80 -9.06 6.24 15.86
N ARG A 81 -8.13 7.05 15.35
CA ARG A 81 -7.36 7.98 16.18
C ARG A 81 -8.26 9.05 16.78
N LYS A 82 -9.14 9.63 15.95
CA LYS A 82 -10.09 10.66 16.37
C LYS A 82 -11.07 10.12 17.42
N GLU A 83 -11.62 8.94 17.22
CA GLU A 83 -12.50 8.29 18.21
C GLU A 83 -11.77 8.05 19.53
N ARG A 84 -10.54 7.52 19.48
CA ARG A 84 -9.71 7.30 20.66
C ARG A 84 -9.40 8.60 21.42
N ASP A 85 -9.19 9.70 20.71
CA ASP A 85 -8.90 11.00 21.32
C ASP A 85 -10.16 11.60 21.96
N ASN A 86 -11.32 11.54 21.28
CA ASN A 86 -12.61 11.94 21.86
C ASN A 86 -12.94 11.16 23.14
N LEU A 87 -12.75 9.85 23.14
CA LEU A 87 -13.00 9.01 24.32
C LEU A 87 -12.07 9.35 25.50
N ARG A 88 -10.84 9.82 25.21
CA ARG A 88 -9.92 10.30 26.24
C ARG A 88 -10.38 11.63 26.82
N GLU A 89 -10.81 12.56 25.98
CA GLU A 89 -11.35 13.85 26.41
C GLU A 89 -12.61 13.66 27.26
N ASP A 90 -13.55 12.81 26.83
CA ASP A 90 -14.77 12.49 27.59
C ASP A 90 -14.42 11.89 28.96
N ARG A 91 -13.50 10.92 28.99
CA ARG A 91 -13.03 10.31 30.24
C ARG A 91 -12.42 11.36 31.16
N ASP A 92 -11.54 12.20 30.64
CA ASP A 92 -10.83 13.20 31.45
C ASP A 92 -11.82 14.26 31.98
N GLY A 93 -12.80 14.67 31.18
CA GLY A 93 -13.89 15.54 31.62
C GLY A 93 -14.75 14.94 32.72
N LEU A 94 -15.05 13.64 32.65
CA LEU A 94 -15.79 12.93 33.72
C LEU A 94 -14.99 12.84 35.03
N LEU A 95 -13.68 12.64 34.94
CA LEU A 95 -12.81 12.59 36.12
C LEU A 95 -12.72 13.96 36.82
N GLU A 96 -12.57 15.04 36.05
CA GLU A 96 -12.57 16.41 36.60
C GLU A 96 -13.92 16.77 37.24
N ALA A 97 -15.04 16.45 36.56
CA ALA A 97 -16.37 16.67 37.12
C ALA A 97 -16.60 15.88 38.43
N GLY A 98 -16.11 14.64 38.49
CA GLY A 98 -16.18 13.80 39.69
C GLY A 98 -15.28 14.31 40.83
N ALA A 99 -14.11 14.87 40.52
CA ALA A 99 -13.20 15.43 41.50
C ALA A 99 -13.76 16.69 42.20
N HIS A 100 -14.63 17.45 41.53
CA HIS A 100 -15.28 18.63 42.12
C HIS A 100 -16.46 18.31 43.06
N LEU A 101 -16.89 17.04 43.15
CA LEU A 101 -18.03 16.61 43.97
C LEU A 101 -17.63 15.95 45.31
N LEU A 102 -16.33 15.87 45.61
CA LEU A 102 -15.74 15.34 46.85
C LEU A 102 -15.01 16.44 47.64
#